data_AF-A0A8U0PC51-F1
#
_entry.id   AF-A0A8U0PC51-F1
#
_cell.length_a   1.000
_cell.length_b   1.000
_cell.length_c   1.000
_cell.angle_alpha   90.00
_cell.angle_beta   90.00
_cell.angle_gamma   90.00
#
_symmetry.space_group_name_H-M   'P 1'
#
loop_
_entity.id
_entity.type
_entity.pdbx_description
1 polymer ?
#
loop_
_entity_poly.entity_id
_entity_poly.type
_entity_poly.pdbx_seq_one_letter_code
_entity_poly.pdbx_strand_id
1 'polypeptide(L)'
;MRAHLYSSPLPLANKWTDRGYTRTVYMFKYDSTHGVWKDSEVKQEGGKLIIGNLHITVFHERDPTAIKWGDAGADYVVESTGVFTTIDKASAHLQGGAKRVIISAPSADAPMFVMGVNHEKYDNSLKVVSNASCTTNCLAPIVKVINDNFGIIEGLMSTVHAVTATQKTVDGPSGKLWRDGRGASQNIIPASTGAAKAVGKVIPELNGKLTGMAFRVPTPNVSVVDLTVRLEKAAPYDEIKKVIKAAAEGPMKGILGYTEDQVVSTDFNGDCRSSIFDAGAGIALNDHFVKLVSWYDNEFGYSNRVVDLCLHMASKE
;
A
#
# COMPACT_ATOMS: atom_id res chain seq x y z
N MET A 1 -8.68 7.57 3.33
CA MET A 1 -9.64 8.69 3.48
C MET A 1 -8.97 10.05 3.28
N ARG A 2 -7.94 10.43 4.05
CA ARG A 2 -7.24 11.72 3.81
C ARG A 2 -6.62 11.82 2.41
N ALA A 3 -5.92 10.79 1.95
CA ALA A 3 -5.37 10.74 0.58
C ALA A 3 -6.43 10.97 -0.52
N HIS A 4 -7.65 10.45 -0.32
CA HIS A 4 -8.78 10.63 -1.25
C HIS A 4 -9.21 12.09 -1.39
N LEU A 5 -9.27 12.82 -0.28
CA LEU A 5 -9.68 14.23 -0.26
C LEU A 5 -8.70 15.14 -1.01
N TYR A 6 -7.44 14.74 -1.14
CA TYR A 6 -6.44 15.46 -1.92
C TYR A 6 -6.48 15.13 -3.43
N SER A 7 -7.18 14.07 -3.84
CA SER A 7 -6.99 13.47 -5.17
C SER A 7 -8.26 13.34 -6.02
N SER A 8 -9.48 13.30 -5.47
CA SER A 8 -10.70 13.16 -6.29
C SER A 8 -12.03 13.37 -5.52
N PRO A 9 -13.14 13.75 -6.18
CA PRO A 9 -14.48 13.86 -5.58
C PRO A 9 -15.28 12.55 -5.46
N LEU A 10 -14.66 11.35 -5.42
CA LEU A 10 -15.47 10.10 -5.30
C LEU A 10 -16.26 10.05 -3.97
N PRO A 11 -17.50 9.51 -3.97
CA PRO A 11 -18.27 9.34 -2.75
C PRO A 11 -17.58 8.36 -1.79
N LEU A 12 -17.51 8.73 -0.51
CA LEU A 12 -17.00 7.87 0.56
C LEU A 12 -18.18 7.30 1.37
N ALA A 13 -18.05 6.07 1.83
CA ALA A 13 -18.92 5.52 2.87
C ALA A 13 -18.12 4.59 3.80
N ASN A 14 -18.36 4.71 5.11
CA ASN A 14 -17.53 4.11 6.17
C ASN A 14 -18.38 3.38 7.22
N LYS A 15 -17.75 2.55 8.05
CA LYS A 15 -18.40 1.66 9.04
C LYS A 15 -18.11 2.03 10.50
N TRP A 16 -18.97 2.71 11.28
CA TRP A 16 -18.76 2.98 12.74
C TRP A 16 -20.05 3.32 13.49
N THR A 17 -20.16 3.07 14.83
CA THR A 17 -21.37 3.17 15.71
C THR A 17 -21.95 4.60 15.96
N ASP A 18 -23.04 4.77 16.74
CA ASP A 18 -23.65 6.09 17.03
C ASP A 18 -22.80 6.95 18.01
N ARG A 19 -22.12 6.30 18.97
CA ARG A 19 -20.89 6.86 19.62
C ARG A 19 -19.70 6.94 18.66
N GLY A 20 -19.84 6.34 17.49
CA GLY A 20 -18.85 6.21 16.44
C GLY A 20 -18.80 7.44 15.53
N TYR A 21 -19.84 8.26 15.36
CA TYR A 21 -19.70 9.51 14.61
C TYR A 21 -18.78 10.51 15.31
N THR A 22 -18.98 10.76 16.61
CA THR A 22 -18.07 11.62 17.40
C THR A 22 -16.64 11.05 17.37
N ARG A 23 -16.50 9.72 17.47
CA ARG A 23 -15.20 9.04 17.36
C ARG A 23 -14.60 9.17 15.95
N THR A 24 -15.38 9.07 14.88
CA THR A 24 -14.91 9.20 13.49
C THR A 24 -14.48 10.64 13.21
N VAL A 25 -15.27 11.63 13.63
CA VAL A 25 -14.89 13.05 13.57
C VAL A 25 -13.57 13.26 14.32
N TYR A 26 -13.45 12.73 15.55
CA TYR A 26 -12.24 12.85 16.36
C TYR A 26 -11.03 12.18 15.68
N MET A 27 -11.14 10.91 15.30
CA MET A 27 -10.05 10.14 14.67
C MET A 27 -9.67 10.68 13.30
N PHE A 28 -10.60 11.30 12.57
CA PHE A 28 -10.29 11.97 11.32
C PHE A 28 -9.58 13.32 11.55
N LYS A 29 -10.00 14.08 12.57
CA LYS A 29 -9.38 15.37 12.93
C LYS A 29 -7.95 15.20 13.46
N TYR A 30 -7.72 14.24 14.34
CA TYR A 30 -6.45 14.09 15.05
C TYR A 30 -5.78 12.78 14.64
N ASP A 31 -4.60 12.88 14.03
CA ASP A 31 -3.78 11.75 13.62
C ASP A 31 -2.35 11.94 14.15
N SER A 32 -1.84 10.95 14.88
CA SER A 32 -0.51 11.03 15.51
C SER A 32 0.64 10.98 14.50
N THR A 33 0.40 10.41 13.32
CA THR A 33 1.40 10.24 12.26
C THR A 33 1.33 11.39 11.27
N HIS A 34 0.13 11.73 10.81
CA HIS A 34 -0.11 12.69 9.72
C HIS A 34 -0.62 14.05 10.22
N GLY A 35 -0.61 14.27 11.54
CA GLY A 35 -0.99 15.52 12.17
C GLY A 35 -2.49 15.83 12.16
N VAL A 36 -2.82 17.04 12.60
CA VAL A 36 -4.20 17.52 12.69
C VAL A 36 -4.71 17.93 11.30
N TRP A 37 -5.92 17.51 10.96
CA TRP A 37 -6.62 17.98 9.74
C TRP A 37 -6.96 19.47 9.88
N LYS A 38 -6.45 20.29 8.97
CA LYS A 38 -6.60 21.76 9.00
C LYS A 38 -7.36 22.32 7.80
N ASP A 39 -7.55 21.54 6.75
CA ASP A 39 -8.01 22.06 5.45
C ASP A 39 -9.50 22.41 5.44
N SER A 40 -10.29 21.77 6.30
CA SER A 40 -11.72 22.01 6.39
C SER A 40 -12.30 21.65 7.75
N GLU A 41 -13.49 22.19 8.03
CA GLU A 41 -14.28 21.70 9.15
C GLU A 41 -14.65 20.22 8.94
N VAL A 42 -14.58 19.47 10.02
CA VAL A 42 -15.02 18.08 10.10
C VAL A 42 -16.08 18.01 11.19
N LYS A 43 -17.30 17.66 10.84
CA LYS A 43 -18.41 17.61 11.81
C LYS A 43 -19.39 16.50 11.46
N GLN A 44 -20.33 16.28 12.36
CA GLN A 44 -21.48 15.43 12.12
C GLN A 44 -22.70 16.33 11.94
N GLU A 45 -23.48 16.09 10.90
CA GLU A 45 -24.72 16.82 10.65
C GLU A 45 -25.70 15.91 9.91
N GLY A 46 -26.96 15.84 10.39
CA GLY A 46 -28.03 15.09 9.72
C GLY A 46 -27.74 13.60 9.50
N GLY A 47 -27.05 12.94 10.44
CA GLY A 47 -26.66 11.53 10.29
C GLY A 47 -25.60 11.29 9.20
N LYS A 48 -24.82 12.30 8.86
CA LYS A 48 -23.70 12.22 7.92
C LYS A 48 -22.43 12.78 8.55
N LEU A 49 -21.29 12.30 8.07
CA LEU A 49 -20.01 12.92 8.32
C LEU A 49 -19.80 14.02 7.26
N ILE A 50 -19.55 15.24 7.72
CA ILE A 50 -19.30 16.39 6.87
C ILE A 50 -17.82 16.72 6.91
N ILE A 51 -17.19 16.81 5.74
CA ILE A 51 -15.80 17.26 5.56
C ILE A 51 -15.79 18.37 4.51
N GLY A 52 -15.74 19.63 4.95
CA GLY A 52 -15.95 20.77 4.06
C GLY A 52 -17.33 20.69 3.40
N ASN A 53 -17.38 20.57 2.07
CA ASN A 53 -18.61 20.45 1.29
C ASN A 53 -19.02 18.99 1.02
N LEU A 54 -18.28 18.00 1.54
CA LEU A 54 -18.56 16.58 1.30
C LEU A 54 -19.48 16.03 2.38
N HIS A 55 -20.59 15.43 1.94
CA HIS A 55 -21.57 14.77 2.80
C HIS A 55 -21.43 13.25 2.67
N ILE A 56 -20.87 12.62 3.69
CA ILE A 56 -20.45 11.22 3.68
C ILE A 56 -21.43 10.39 4.52
N THR A 57 -22.06 9.39 3.91
CA THR A 57 -22.93 8.44 4.61
C THR A 57 -22.08 7.46 5.43
N VAL A 58 -22.45 7.23 6.69
CA VAL A 58 -21.77 6.23 7.54
C VAL A 58 -22.77 5.12 7.87
N PHE A 59 -22.33 3.88 7.61
CA PHE A 59 -23.06 2.66 7.89
C PHE A 59 -22.50 1.98 9.14
N HIS A 60 -23.27 1.06 9.71
CA HIS A 60 -22.97 0.47 11.02
C HIS A 60 -23.04 -1.06 10.97
N GLU A 61 -22.81 -1.65 9.79
CA GLU A 61 -23.08 -3.06 9.55
C GLU A 61 -21.85 -3.93 9.73
N ARG A 62 -22.00 -5.05 10.45
CA ARG A 62 -20.94 -6.06 10.57
C ARG A 62 -20.80 -6.88 9.30
N ASP A 63 -21.93 -7.25 8.72
CA ASP A 63 -22.04 -8.01 7.48
C ASP A 63 -21.94 -7.06 6.27
N PRO A 64 -20.99 -7.26 5.34
CA PRO A 64 -20.88 -6.44 4.14
C PRO A 64 -22.13 -6.45 3.25
N THR A 65 -22.94 -7.51 3.27
CA THR A 65 -24.16 -7.64 2.45
C THR A 65 -25.27 -6.70 2.91
N ALA A 66 -25.26 -6.29 4.18
CA ALA A 66 -26.24 -5.38 4.75
C ALA A 66 -25.94 -3.90 4.45
N ILE A 67 -24.75 -3.59 3.92
CA ILE A 67 -24.36 -2.21 3.61
C ILE A 67 -24.97 -1.78 2.29
N LYS A 68 -25.85 -0.79 2.33
CA LYS A 68 -26.55 -0.28 1.14
C LYS A 68 -25.71 0.74 0.36
N TRP A 69 -24.64 0.28 -0.27
CA TRP A 69 -23.75 1.11 -1.11
C TRP A 69 -24.50 1.84 -2.23
N GLY A 70 -25.47 1.18 -2.86
CA GLY A 70 -26.29 1.78 -3.92
C GLY A 70 -27.06 3.02 -3.46
N ASP A 71 -27.64 2.97 -2.26
CA ASP A 71 -28.37 4.11 -1.66
C ASP A 71 -27.45 5.32 -1.40
N ALA A 72 -26.16 5.08 -1.19
CA ALA A 72 -25.15 6.11 -1.01
C ALA A 72 -24.49 6.57 -2.34
N GLY A 73 -24.84 5.96 -3.48
CA GLY A 73 -24.22 6.23 -4.78
C GLY A 73 -22.77 5.75 -4.88
N ALA A 74 -22.36 4.77 -4.06
CA ALA A 74 -20.99 4.28 -4.02
C ALA A 74 -20.79 3.13 -5.03
N ASP A 75 -20.26 3.46 -6.21
CA ASP A 75 -19.94 2.49 -7.26
C ASP A 75 -18.70 1.65 -6.95
N TYR A 76 -17.71 2.25 -6.29
CA TYR A 76 -16.44 1.62 -5.93
C TYR A 76 -16.31 1.49 -4.42
N VAL A 77 -15.98 0.29 -3.95
CA VAL A 77 -15.74 0.03 -2.53
C VAL A 77 -14.28 -0.33 -2.30
N VAL A 78 -13.65 0.35 -1.35
CA VAL A 78 -12.33 -0.03 -0.82
C VAL A 78 -12.54 -0.95 0.38
N GLU A 79 -12.23 -2.23 0.24
CA GLU A 79 -12.27 -3.20 1.32
C GLU A 79 -10.97 -3.12 2.12
N SER A 80 -11.03 -2.37 3.23
CA SER A 80 -9.89 -2.08 4.11
C SER A 80 -10.06 -2.56 5.55
N THR A 81 -10.91 -3.57 5.78
CA THR A 81 -11.10 -4.17 7.11
C THR A 81 -9.98 -5.16 7.45
N GLY A 82 -9.34 -5.74 6.42
CA GLY A 82 -8.35 -6.80 6.56
C GLY A 82 -8.94 -8.19 6.81
N VAL A 83 -10.26 -8.35 6.74
CA VAL A 83 -10.98 -9.62 6.99
C VAL A 83 -11.56 -10.23 5.71
N PHE A 84 -12.00 -9.39 4.76
CA PHE A 84 -12.64 -9.82 3.52
C PHE A 84 -11.66 -9.78 2.34
N THR A 85 -10.58 -10.54 2.42
CA THR A 85 -9.44 -10.46 1.47
C THR A 85 -9.49 -11.50 0.33
N THR A 86 -10.63 -12.18 0.12
CA THR A 86 -10.84 -13.12 -0.99
C THR A 86 -11.93 -12.62 -1.92
N ILE A 87 -11.98 -13.11 -3.17
CA ILE A 87 -13.02 -12.73 -4.14
C ILE A 87 -14.41 -12.99 -3.55
N ASP A 88 -14.64 -14.19 -3.01
CA ASP A 88 -15.91 -14.59 -2.42
C ASP A 88 -16.38 -13.62 -1.32
N LYS A 89 -15.51 -13.37 -0.34
CA LYS A 89 -15.80 -12.49 0.80
C LYS A 89 -16.01 -11.03 0.39
N ALA A 90 -15.17 -10.51 -0.50
CA ALA A 90 -15.26 -9.13 -0.96
C ALA A 90 -16.46 -8.91 -1.90
N SER A 91 -16.90 -9.96 -2.62
CA SER A 91 -18.09 -9.90 -3.48
C SER A 91 -19.38 -9.65 -2.70
N ALA A 92 -19.38 -9.84 -1.39
CA ALA A 92 -20.51 -9.47 -0.52
C ALA A 92 -20.89 -7.98 -0.65
N HIS A 93 -19.92 -7.08 -0.91
CA HIS A 93 -20.21 -5.66 -1.15
C HIS A 93 -21.02 -5.41 -2.44
N LEU A 94 -20.91 -6.28 -3.44
CA LEU A 94 -21.65 -6.15 -4.70
C LEU A 94 -23.16 -6.35 -4.49
N GLN A 95 -23.54 -7.15 -3.49
CA GLN A 95 -24.95 -7.36 -3.13
C GLN A 95 -25.58 -6.08 -2.55
N GLY A 96 -24.76 -5.23 -1.92
CA GLY A 96 -25.16 -3.92 -1.41
C GLY A 96 -25.29 -2.83 -2.49
N GLY A 97 -25.05 -3.15 -3.76
CA GLY A 97 -25.18 -2.22 -4.89
C GLY A 97 -23.86 -1.61 -5.38
N ALA A 98 -22.72 -1.98 -4.81
CA ALA A 98 -21.42 -1.59 -5.37
C ALA A 98 -21.17 -2.29 -6.72
N LYS A 99 -20.48 -1.62 -7.65
CA LYS A 99 -20.11 -2.16 -8.97
C LYS A 99 -18.74 -2.82 -8.96
N ARG A 100 -17.81 -2.29 -8.15
CA ARG A 100 -16.40 -2.70 -8.07
C ARG A 100 -15.91 -2.73 -6.63
N VAL A 101 -14.98 -3.63 -6.34
CA VAL A 101 -14.33 -3.74 -5.04
C VAL A 101 -12.81 -3.81 -5.19
N ILE A 102 -12.10 -2.97 -4.43
CA ILE A 102 -10.64 -2.95 -4.35
C ILE A 102 -10.25 -3.39 -2.94
N ILE A 103 -9.64 -4.57 -2.83
CA ILE A 103 -9.09 -5.10 -1.59
C ILE A 103 -7.78 -4.37 -1.28
N SER A 104 -7.70 -3.70 -0.13
CA SER A 104 -6.52 -2.93 0.31
C SER A 104 -5.47 -3.79 1.03
N ALA A 105 -5.30 -5.03 0.57
CA ALA A 105 -4.35 -6.01 1.08
C ALA A 105 -4.09 -7.09 0.01
N PRO A 106 -3.00 -7.88 0.12
CA PRO A 106 -2.82 -9.04 -0.73
C PRO A 106 -4.01 -9.99 -0.65
N SER A 107 -4.43 -10.48 -1.81
CA SER A 107 -5.47 -11.49 -1.92
C SER A 107 -4.89 -12.85 -2.31
N ALA A 108 -5.51 -13.91 -1.81
CA ALA A 108 -5.15 -15.27 -2.19
C ALA A 108 -5.56 -15.57 -3.65
N ASP A 109 -6.71 -15.05 -4.06
CA ASP A 109 -7.42 -15.40 -5.30
C ASP A 109 -7.75 -14.19 -6.20
N ALA A 110 -7.89 -12.97 -5.66
CA ALA A 110 -8.18 -11.79 -6.47
C ALA A 110 -6.95 -11.36 -7.30
N PRO A 111 -7.13 -10.97 -8.59
CA PRO A 111 -6.08 -10.37 -9.40
C PRO A 111 -5.46 -9.16 -8.70
N MET A 112 -4.12 -9.13 -8.64
CA MET A 112 -3.38 -8.05 -8.00
C MET A 112 -2.84 -7.07 -9.03
N PHE A 113 -3.02 -5.78 -8.75
CA PHE A 113 -2.51 -4.69 -9.56
C PHE A 113 -1.60 -3.78 -8.74
N VAL A 114 -0.52 -3.33 -9.38
CA VAL A 114 0.40 -2.31 -8.90
C VAL A 114 0.50 -1.23 -9.98
N MET A 115 0.15 0.00 -9.61
CA MET A 115 0.22 1.16 -10.49
C MET A 115 1.66 1.38 -10.98
N GLY A 116 1.82 1.70 -12.26
CA GLY A 116 3.13 1.80 -12.93
C GLY A 116 3.81 0.46 -13.28
N VAL A 117 3.23 -0.69 -12.89
CA VAL A 117 3.82 -2.01 -13.15
C VAL A 117 2.94 -2.85 -14.07
N ASN A 118 1.72 -3.20 -13.64
CA ASN A 118 0.82 -4.07 -14.40
C ASN A 118 -0.63 -3.57 -14.48
N HIS A 119 -0.93 -2.39 -13.95
CA HIS A 119 -2.26 -1.78 -13.96
C HIS A 119 -2.91 -1.74 -15.37
N GLU A 120 -2.14 -1.55 -16.44
CA GLU A 120 -2.65 -1.58 -17.82
C GLU A 120 -3.26 -2.92 -18.25
N LYS A 121 -2.96 -4.01 -17.53
CA LYS A 121 -3.57 -5.33 -17.75
C LYS A 121 -4.94 -5.47 -17.09
N TYR A 122 -5.43 -4.44 -16.41
CA TYR A 122 -6.78 -4.42 -15.86
C TYR A 122 -7.81 -4.53 -16.98
N ASP A 123 -8.81 -5.37 -16.75
CA ASP A 123 -9.96 -5.56 -17.63
C ASP A 123 -11.25 -5.30 -16.85
N ASN A 124 -12.22 -4.66 -17.51
CA ASN A 124 -13.44 -4.19 -16.86
C ASN A 124 -14.42 -5.32 -16.48
N SER A 125 -14.18 -6.57 -16.91
CA SER A 125 -14.90 -7.75 -16.41
C SER A 125 -14.53 -8.08 -14.96
N LEU A 126 -13.37 -7.62 -14.47
CA LEU A 126 -12.91 -7.86 -13.12
C LEU A 126 -13.63 -6.95 -12.13
N LYS A 127 -14.59 -7.53 -11.40
CA LYS A 127 -15.39 -6.83 -10.37
C LYS A 127 -14.66 -6.67 -9.04
N VAL A 128 -13.79 -7.61 -8.69
CA VAL A 128 -13.04 -7.62 -7.43
C VAL A 128 -11.56 -7.77 -7.74
N VAL A 129 -10.76 -6.80 -7.29
CA VAL A 129 -9.32 -6.75 -7.49
C VAL A 129 -8.60 -6.44 -6.18
N SER A 130 -7.29 -6.63 -6.13
CA SER A 130 -6.44 -6.29 -4.99
C SER A 130 -5.37 -5.29 -5.39
N ASN A 131 -5.12 -4.29 -4.54
CA ASN A 131 -4.01 -3.35 -4.70
C ASN A 131 -2.68 -3.88 -4.10
N ALA A 132 -2.57 -5.21 -3.93
CA ALA A 132 -1.45 -5.88 -3.28
C ALA A 132 -1.14 -5.32 -1.87
N SER A 133 0.13 -5.32 -1.44
CA SER A 133 0.59 -4.72 -0.18
C SER A 133 1.40 -3.45 -0.40
N CYS A 134 1.59 -2.65 0.66
CA CYS A 134 2.52 -1.51 0.66
C CYS A 134 3.95 -1.94 0.28
N THR A 135 4.47 -3.03 0.84
CA THR A 135 5.80 -3.55 0.49
C THR A 135 5.88 -4.00 -0.98
N THR A 136 4.82 -4.62 -1.52
CA THR A 136 4.80 -5.00 -2.96
C THR A 136 4.78 -3.75 -3.85
N ASN A 137 4.02 -2.71 -3.46
CA ASN A 137 4.01 -1.43 -4.18
C ASN A 137 5.36 -0.71 -4.14
N CYS A 138 6.14 -0.86 -3.05
CA CYS A 138 7.51 -0.36 -3.00
C CYS A 138 8.48 -1.19 -3.85
N LEU A 139 8.38 -2.52 -3.76
CA LEU A 139 9.36 -3.42 -4.36
C LEU A 139 9.19 -3.55 -5.88
N ALA A 140 7.95 -3.68 -6.38
CA ALA A 140 7.68 -4.00 -7.77
C ALA A 140 8.19 -2.94 -8.78
N PRO A 141 8.08 -1.61 -8.54
CA PRO A 141 8.62 -0.60 -9.45
C PRO A 141 10.14 -0.73 -9.65
N ILE A 142 10.91 -0.86 -8.57
CA ILE A 142 12.37 -1.02 -8.65
C ILE A 142 12.73 -2.33 -9.32
N VAL A 143 12.08 -3.42 -8.93
CA VAL A 143 12.29 -4.73 -9.54
C VAL A 143 12.02 -4.70 -11.04
N LYS A 144 10.95 -4.03 -11.48
CA LYS A 144 10.63 -3.86 -12.90
C LYS A 144 11.76 -3.15 -13.63
N VAL A 145 12.21 -1.99 -13.13
CA VAL A 145 13.31 -1.23 -13.75
C VAL A 145 14.58 -2.07 -13.86
N ILE A 146 14.96 -2.76 -12.79
CA ILE A 146 16.17 -3.59 -12.77
C ILE A 146 16.05 -4.78 -13.72
N ASN A 147 14.91 -5.48 -13.71
CA ASN A 147 14.70 -6.63 -14.58
C ASN A 147 14.69 -6.23 -16.06
N ASP A 148 14.01 -5.15 -16.41
CA ASP A 148 13.92 -4.68 -17.80
C ASP A 148 15.29 -4.27 -18.39
N ASN A 149 16.22 -3.79 -17.55
CA ASN A 149 17.53 -3.29 -18.00
C ASN A 149 18.68 -4.31 -17.87
N PHE A 150 18.64 -5.15 -16.84
CA PHE A 150 19.75 -6.02 -16.47
C PHE A 150 19.38 -7.49 -16.30
N GLY A 151 18.08 -7.82 -16.23
CA GLY A 151 17.59 -9.14 -15.88
C GLY A 151 17.88 -9.50 -14.42
N ILE A 152 16.89 -10.09 -13.74
CA ILE A 152 17.09 -10.65 -12.40
C ILE A 152 17.14 -12.18 -12.51
N ILE A 153 18.23 -12.77 -12.03
CA ILE A 153 18.38 -14.23 -11.88
C ILE A 153 17.59 -14.69 -10.65
N GLU A 154 17.89 -14.07 -9.50
CA GLU A 154 17.23 -14.35 -8.23
C GLU A 154 17.44 -13.19 -7.25
N GLY A 155 16.62 -13.12 -6.21
CA GLY A 155 16.76 -12.10 -5.18
C GLY A 155 16.06 -12.43 -3.87
N LEU A 156 16.62 -11.86 -2.80
CA LEU A 156 16.08 -11.91 -1.46
C LEU A 156 15.79 -10.49 -0.98
N MET A 157 14.61 -10.31 -0.40
CA MET A 157 14.17 -9.04 0.15
C MET A 157 14.01 -9.13 1.67
N SER A 158 14.52 -8.13 2.36
CA SER A 158 14.13 -7.82 3.73
C SER A 158 13.42 -6.49 3.74
N THR A 159 12.33 -6.36 4.48
CA THR A 159 11.75 -5.05 4.76
C THR A 159 11.87 -4.75 6.24
N VAL A 160 12.46 -3.60 6.58
CA VAL A 160 12.42 -3.04 7.93
C VAL A 160 11.19 -2.17 7.98
N HIS A 161 10.18 -2.65 8.69
CA HIS A 161 8.82 -2.15 8.56
C HIS A 161 8.33 -1.53 9.86
N ALA A 162 7.69 -0.37 9.76
CA ALA A 162 7.01 0.29 10.86
C ALA A 162 5.95 -0.60 11.53
N VAL A 163 5.61 -0.23 12.76
CA VAL A 163 4.55 -0.87 13.55
C VAL A 163 3.21 -0.79 12.81
N THR A 164 2.38 -1.83 12.95
CA THR A 164 1.04 -1.87 12.36
C THR A 164 -0.02 -2.21 13.42
N ALA A 165 -1.29 -1.92 13.11
CA ALA A 165 -2.42 -2.12 14.02
C ALA A 165 -2.62 -3.57 14.50
N THR A 166 -2.01 -4.56 13.85
CA THR A 166 -2.11 -5.97 14.29
C THR A 166 -1.14 -6.33 15.43
N GLN A 167 -0.13 -5.49 15.69
CA GLN A 167 0.85 -5.70 16.76
C GLN A 167 0.32 -5.22 18.11
N LYS A 168 0.93 -5.69 19.20
CA LYS A 168 0.49 -5.41 20.57
C LYS A 168 1.35 -4.35 21.24
N THR A 169 0.75 -3.57 22.13
CA THR A 169 1.49 -2.59 22.96
C THR A 169 2.39 -3.30 24.00
N VAL A 170 1.93 -4.44 24.52
CA VAL A 170 2.63 -5.30 25.47
C VAL A 170 2.51 -6.77 25.02
N ASP A 171 3.31 -7.66 25.61
CA ASP A 171 3.27 -9.09 25.30
C ASP A 171 1.87 -9.68 25.51
N GLY A 172 1.35 -10.38 24.50
CA GLY A 172 0.02 -10.99 24.52
C GLY A 172 -0.23 -11.96 23.36
N PRO A 173 -1.39 -12.64 23.34
CA PRO A 173 -1.71 -13.61 22.30
C PRO A 173 -1.88 -12.94 20.93
N SER A 174 -1.41 -13.63 19.88
CA SER A 174 -1.53 -13.21 18.48
C SER A 174 -2.32 -14.25 17.68
N GLY A 175 -3.23 -13.78 16.84
CA GLY A 175 -3.99 -14.62 15.90
C GLY A 175 -3.23 -14.99 14.62
N LYS A 176 -1.98 -14.52 14.45
CA LYS A 176 -1.11 -14.83 13.31
C LYS A 176 0.02 -15.77 13.74
N LEU A 177 1.11 -15.20 14.25
CA LEU A 177 2.29 -15.92 14.74
C LEU A 177 2.68 -15.44 16.13
N TRP A 178 3.36 -16.27 16.91
CA TRP A 178 3.74 -15.97 18.30
C TRP A 178 4.60 -14.70 18.44
N ARG A 179 5.48 -14.44 17.46
CA ARG A 179 6.36 -13.26 17.46
C ARG A 179 5.56 -11.95 17.36
N ASP A 180 4.45 -11.94 16.63
CA ASP A 180 3.59 -10.75 16.47
C ASP A 180 2.84 -10.37 17.76
N GLY A 181 2.83 -11.26 18.76
CA GLY A 181 2.25 -11.02 20.07
C GLY A 181 3.16 -10.24 21.02
N ARG A 182 4.44 -10.06 20.68
CA ARG A 182 5.40 -9.35 21.52
C ARG A 182 5.22 -7.83 21.45
N GLY A 183 5.56 -7.11 22.51
CA GLY A 183 5.43 -5.66 22.62
C GLY A 183 6.13 -4.91 21.47
N ALA A 184 5.35 -4.16 20.68
CA ALA A 184 5.77 -3.56 19.42
C ALA A 184 6.81 -2.45 19.58
N SER A 185 6.74 -1.67 20.66
CA SER A 185 7.67 -0.57 20.93
C SER A 185 9.01 -1.03 21.53
N GLN A 186 9.15 -2.32 21.84
CA GLN A 186 10.28 -2.86 22.61
C GLN A 186 11.17 -3.81 21.79
N ASN A 187 10.71 -4.27 20.63
CA ASN A 187 11.34 -5.38 19.92
C ASN A 187 11.58 -5.07 18.44
N ILE A 188 12.66 -5.65 17.91
CA ILE A 188 12.78 -5.95 16.48
C ILE A 188 12.14 -7.33 16.28
N ILE A 189 11.03 -7.41 15.56
CA ILE A 189 10.21 -8.62 15.45
C ILE A 189 10.34 -9.19 14.03
N PRO A 190 11.02 -10.33 13.83
CA PRO A 190 11.04 -10.97 12.53
C PRO A 190 9.65 -11.52 12.19
N ALA A 191 9.18 -11.24 10.98
CA ALA A 191 7.87 -11.62 10.46
C ALA A 191 8.00 -12.20 9.04
N SER A 192 7.09 -13.10 8.68
CA SER A 192 6.95 -13.55 7.30
C SER A 192 6.22 -12.50 6.46
N THR A 193 6.53 -12.45 5.16
CA THR A 193 5.80 -11.61 4.20
C THR A 193 5.68 -12.32 2.86
N GLY A 194 4.51 -12.22 2.23
CA GLY A 194 4.28 -12.67 0.87
C GLY A 194 4.65 -11.63 -0.20
N ALA A 195 5.12 -10.44 0.21
CA ALA A 195 5.23 -9.29 -0.69
C ALA A 195 6.17 -9.52 -1.87
N ALA A 196 7.34 -10.13 -1.65
CA ALA A 196 8.29 -10.47 -2.71
C ALA A 196 7.75 -11.57 -3.64
N LYS A 197 7.07 -12.58 -3.09
CA LYS A 197 6.40 -13.61 -3.91
C LYS A 197 5.27 -13.01 -4.76
N ALA A 198 4.56 -12.01 -4.24
CA ALA A 198 3.51 -11.31 -4.97
C ALA A 198 4.06 -10.49 -6.15
N VAL A 199 5.35 -10.12 -6.16
CA VAL A 199 5.99 -9.52 -7.34
C VAL A 199 5.91 -10.45 -8.54
N GLY A 200 6.11 -11.76 -8.34
CA GLY A 200 5.95 -12.76 -9.39
C GLY A 200 4.53 -12.89 -9.96
N LYS A 201 3.50 -12.37 -9.26
CA LYS A 201 2.13 -12.30 -9.79
C LYS A 201 1.90 -11.06 -10.67
N VAL A 202 2.59 -9.95 -10.40
CA VAL A 202 2.45 -8.70 -11.16
C VAL A 202 3.51 -8.55 -12.27
N ILE A 203 4.64 -9.24 -12.13
CA ILE A 203 5.73 -9.39 -13.11
C ILE A 203 5.97 -10.91 -13.30
N PRO A 204 5.18 -11.59 -14.17
CA PRO A 204 5.18 -13.06 -14.29
C PRO A 204 6.55 -13.69 -14.57
N GLU A 205 7.41 -13.02 -15.32
CA GLU A 205 8.78 -13.45 -15.64
C GLU A 205 9.71 -13.55 -14.41
N LEU A 206 9.28 -12.99 -13.26
CA LEU A 206 9.96 -13.08 -11.98
C LEU A 206 9.32 -14.07 -11.01
N ASN A 207 8.32 -14.82 -11.45
CA ASN A 207 7.69 -15.85 -10.62
C ASN A 207 8.72 -16.90 -10.17
N GLY A 208 8.79 -17.13 -8.86
CA GLY A 208 9.76 -18.05 -8.25
C GLY A 208 11.18 -17.48 -8.07
N LYS A 209 11.50 -16.29 -8.61
CA LYS A 209 12.83 -15.68 -8.49
C LYS A 209 13.03 -14.81 -7.26
N LEU A 210 11.94 -14.34 -6.65
CA LEU A 210 11.95 -13.41 -5.52
C LEU A 210 11.19 -13.98 -4.32
N THR A 211 11.81 -13.91 -3.15
CA THR A 211 11.16 -14.14 -1.86
C THR A 211 11.78 -13.22 -0.81
N GLY A 212 11.21 -13.18 0.39
CA GLY A 212 11.72 -12.30 1.43
C GLY A 212 11.06 -12.47 2.78
N MET A 213 11.48 -11.61 3.70
CA MET A 213 10.99 -11.55 5.07
C MET A 213 10.89 -10.09 5.53
N ALA A 214 10.38 -9.88 6.75
CA ALA A 214 10.26 -8.56 7.35
C ALA A 214 10.84 -8.53 8.76
N PHE A 215 11.30 -7.36 9.18
CA PHE A 215 11.57 -7.02 10.57
C PHE A 215 10.65 -5.86 10.96
N ARG A 216 9.73 -6.08 11.90
CA ARG A 216 8.94 -4.99 12.47
C ARG A 216 9.78 -4.26 13.49
N VAL A 217 9.85 -2.93 13.41
CA VAL A 217 10.67 -2.10 14.30
C VAL A 217 9.83 -1.00 14.97
N PRO A 218 10.28 -0.42 16.09
CA PRO A 218 9.55 0.59 16.87
C PRO A 218 9.42 1.98 16.20
N THR A 219 9.12 2.04 14.91
CA THR A 219 8.77 3.29 14.20
C THR A 219 7.27 3.36 13.94
N PRO A 220 6.62 4.53 14.09
CA PRO A 220 5.18 4.64 13.94
C PRO A 220 4.71 4.56 12.48
N ASN A 221 5.55 5.03 11.55
CA ASN A 221 5.29 5.00 10.11
C ASN A 221 6.61 5.02 9.33
N VAL A 222 6.50 4.86 8.02
CA VAL A 222 7.57 4.73 7.04
C VAL A 222 8.38 3.45 7.22
N SER A 223 8.59 2.77 6.11
CA SER A 223 9.29 1.50 6.04
C SER A 223 10.32 1.55 4.92
N VAL A 224 11.23 0.58 4.92
CA VAL A 224 12.28 0.46 3.92
C VAL A 224 12.38 -0.98 3.41
N VAL A 225 12.62 -1.11 2.11
CA VAL A 225 12.97 -2.36 1.44
C VAL A 225 14.48 -2.39 1.24
N ASP A 226 15.09 -3.50 1.63
CA ASP A 226 16.41 -3.95 1.22
C ASP A 226 16.22 -5.10 0.24
N LEU A 227 16.58 -4.89 -1.02
CA LEU A 227 16.55 -5.89 -2.07
C LEU A 227 17.97 -6.28 -2.45
N THR A 228 18.35 -7.52 -2.15
CA THR A 228 19.62 -8.10 -2.60
C THR A 228 19.36 -9.00 -3.80
N VAL A 229 19.94 -8.69 -4.95
CA VAL A 229 19.67 -9.38 -6.22
C VAL A 229 20.95 -9.76 -6.95
N ARG A 230 20.86 -10.88 -7.68
CA ARG A 230 21.84 -11.28 -8.67
C ARG A 230 21.34 -10.93 -10.07
N LEU A 231 22.11 -10.12 -10.78
CA LEU A 231 21.81 -9.62 -12.12
C LEU A 231 22.33 -10.57 -13.20
N GLU A 232 21.59 -10.70 -14.29
CA GLU A 232 22.01 -11.47 -15.46
C GLU A 232 23.09 -10.72 -16.26
N LYS A 233 22.84 -9.46 -16.59
CA LYS A 233 23.80 -8.56 -17.21
C LYS A 233 24.58 -7.81 -16.13
N ALA A 234 25.91 -7.80 -16.27
CA ALA A 234 26.79 -7.01 -15.40
C ALA A 234 26.45 -5.51 -15.50
N ALA A 235 26.39 -4.82 -14.37
CA ALA A 235 26.15 -3.39 -14.29
C ALA A 235 26.91 -2.75 -13.11
N PRO A 236 27.76 -1.73 -13.36
CA PRO A 236 28.28 -0.90 -12.30
C PRO A 236 27.15 -0.19 -11.54
N TYR A 237 27.32 0.04 -10.24
CA TYR A 237 26.28 0.64 -9.40
C TYR A 237 25.81 2.02 -9.91
N ASP A 238 26.71 2.81 -10.50
CA ASP A 238 26.36 4.09 -11.13
C ASP A 238 25.42 3.94 -12.33
N GLU A 239 25.54 2.86 -13.12
CA GLU A 239 24.62 2.57 -14.22
C GLU A 239 23.24 2.19 -13.69
N ILE A 240 23.20 1.41 -12.59
CA ILE A 240 21.96 1.06 -11.91
C ILE A 240 21.23 2.31 -11.40
N LYS A 241 21.95 3.21 -10.72
CA LYS A 241 21.41 4.50 -10.25
C LYS A 241 20.83 5.30 -11.42
N LYS A 242 21.55 5.38 -12.54
CA LYS A 242 21.13 6.14 -13.72
C LYS A 242 19.82 5.62 -14.31
N VAL A 243 19.63 4.31 -14.46
CA VAL A 243 18.39 3.76 -15.02
C VAL A 243 17.21 3.92 -14.06
N ILE A 244 17.42 3.80 -12.76
CA ILE A 244 16.38 4.06 -11.75
C ILE A 244 15.98 5.53 -11.78
N LYS A 245 16.94 6.46 -11.83
CA LYS A 245 16.67 7.90 -11.92
C LYS A 245 15.87 8.23 -13.19
N ALA A 246 16.27 7.69 -14.34
CA ALA A 246 15.55 7.88 -15.60
C ALA A 246 14.11 7.34 -15.54
N ALA A 247 13.88 6.19 -14.90
CA ALA A 247 12.54 5.66 -14.71
C ALA A 247 11.69 6.54 -13.77
N ALA A 248 12.28 7.01 -12.66
CA ALA A 248 11.63 7.88 -11.69
C ALA A 248 11.25 9.25 -12.27
N GLU A 249 12.09 9.82 -13.15
CA GLU A 249 11.85 11.12 -13.80
C GLU A 249 10.96 11.00 -15.07
N GLY A 250 10.81 9.78 -15.61
CA GLY A 250 10.05 9.50 -16.82
C GLY A 250 8.81 8.61 -16.57
N PRO A 251 8.80 7.35 -17.04
CA PRO A 251 7.60 6.52 -17.10
C PRO A 251 6.98 6.17 -15.73
N MET A 252 7.74 6.26 -14.64
CA MET A 252 7.27 5.96 -13.29
C MET A 252 7.14 7.22 -12.41
N LYS A 253 7.11 8.41 -13.00
CA LYS A 253 6.97 9.67 -12.25
C LYS A 253 5.72 9.66 -11.37
N GLY A 254 5.90 9.99 -10.09
CA GLY A 254 4.83 9.96 -9.07
C GLY A 254 4.63 8.59 -8.41
N ILE A 255 5.20 7.51 -8.98
CA ILE A 255 5.20 6.16 -8.39
C ILE A 255 6.57 5.84 -7.79
N LEU A 256 7.64 6.00 -8.59
CA LEU A 256 9.03 5.78 -8.20
C LEU A 256 9.73 7.13 -8.03
N GLY A 257 10.41 7.29 -6.89
CA GLY A 257 11.29 8.41 -6.58
C GLY A 257 12.77 7.99 -6.58
N TYR A 258 13.64 8.98 -6.65
CA TYR A 258 15.09 8.83 -6.56
C TYR A 258 15.63 9.91 -5.64
N THR A 259 16.57 9.58 -4.75
CA THR A 259 17.27 10.55 -3.91
C THR A 259 18.74 10.19 -3.74
N GLU A 260 19.59 11.21 -3.63
CA GLU A 260 21.01 11.14 -3.26
C GLU A 260 21.29 11.81 -1.91
N ASP A 261 20.24 12.38 -1.29
CA ASP A 261 20.34 13.05 0.00
C ASP A 261 20.54 12.02 1.13
N GLN A 262 21.15 12.45 2.24
CA GLN A 262 21.34 11.64 3.44
C GLN A 262 20.05 11.59 4.28
N VAL A 263 19.03 10.94 3.73
CA VAL A 263 17.67 10.83 4.27
C VAL A 263 17.54 9.77 5.36
N VAL A 264 16.50 9.92 6.19
CA VAL A 264 16.04 8.93 7.16
C VAL A 264 14.53 8.74 7.06
N SER A 265 13.97 7.78 7.81
CA SER A 265 12.56 7.38 7.67
C SER A 265 11.55 8.53 7.81
N THR A 266 11.77 9.48 8.72
CA THR A 266 10.82 10.57 8.96
C THR A 266 10.70 11.55 7.79
N ASP A 267 11.71 11.61 6.92
CA ASP A 267 11.72 12.52 5.76
C ASP A 267 10.69 12.12 4.69
N PHE A 268 10.18 10.88 4.77
CA PHE A 268 9.19 10.34 3.84
C PHE A 268 7.77 10.27 4.42
N ASN A 269 7.55 10.78 5.64
CA ASN A 269 6.22 10.73 6.24
C ASN A 269 5.27 11.68 5.47
N GLY A 270 4.18 11.13 4.94
CA GLY A 270 3.28 11.84 4.03
C GLY A 270 3.73 11.86 2.57
N ASP A 271 4.80 11.15 2.19
CA ASP A 271 5.20 11.01 0.79
C ASP A 271 4.18 10.15 0.02
N CYS A 272 3.69 10.67 -1.10
CA CYS A 272 2.68 9.99 -1.92
C CYS A 272 3.25 8.88 -2.81
N ARG A 273 4.57 8.79 -3.00
CA ARG A 273 5.19 7.83 -3.91
C ARG A 273 5.13 6.42 -3.31
N SER A 274 5.13 5.41 -4.19
CA SER A 274 5.11 4.01 -3.75
C SER A 274 6.49 3.53 -3.31
N SER A 275 7.54 4.09 -3.89
CA SER A 275 8.90 3.60 -3.80
C SER A 275 9.84 4.79 -4.00
N ILE A 276 10.80 5.02 -3.09
CA ILE A 276 11.81 6.07 -3.22
C ILE A 276 13.18 5.42 -3.07
N PHE A 277 13.87 5.25 -4.19
CA PHE A 277 15.20 4.64 -4.20
C PHE A 277 16.24 5.55 -3.57
N ASP A 278 16.98 5.00 -2.61
CA ASP A 278 18.06 5.64 -1.90
C ASP A 278 19.40 5.25 -2.54
N ALA A 279 19.94 6.18 -3.32
CA ALA A 279 21.16 5.96 -4.09
C ALA A 279 22.43 5.88 -3.22
N GLY A 280 22.38 6.43 -2.01
CA GLY A 280 23.51 6.45 -1.07
C GLY A 280 23.52 5.26 -0.13
N ALA A 281 22.37 4.65 0.16
CA ALA A 281 22.24 3.55 1.11
C ALA A 281 22.44 2.15 0.52
N GLY A 282 22.31 1.98 -0.80
CA GLY A 282 22.61 0.71 -1.46
C GLY A 282 24.09 0.47 -1.69
N ILE A 283 24.46 -0.75 -2.07
CA ILE A 283 25.85 -1.15 -2.27
C ILE A 283 25.95 -2.30 -3.28
N ALA A 284 26.99 -2.26 -4.14
CA ALA A 284 27.34 -3.37 -5.02
C ALA A 284 28.53 -4.15 -4.43
N LEU A 285 28.41 -5.48 -4.36
CA LEU A 285 29.55 -6.35 -4.05
C LEU A 285 30.43 -6.52 -5.30
N ASN A 286 29.78 -6.68 -6.45
CA ASN A 286 30.37 -6.72 -7.79
C ASN A 286 29.27 -6.38 -8.80
N ASP A 287 29.63 -6.31 -10.09
CA ASP A 287 28.71 -5.88 -11.15
C ASP A 287 27.51 -6.83 -11.38
N HIS A 288 27.48 -8.01 -10.76
CA HIS A 288 26.35 -8.93 -10.82
C HIS A 288 25.59 -9.07 -9.51
N PHE A 289 26.06 -8.51 -8.39
CA PHE A 289 25.46 -8.75 -7.08
C PHE A 289 25.36 -7.47 -6.27
N VAL A 290 24.12 -6.99 -6.13
CA VAL A 290 23.84 -5.66 -5.60
C VAL A 290 22.75 -5.69 -4.54
N LYS A 291 22.84 -4.72 -3.63
CA LYS A 291 21.83 -4.39 -2.63
C LYS A 291 21.24 -3.02 -2.96
N LEU A 292 19.93 -2.98 -3.13
CA LEU A 292 19.15 -1.79 -3.45
C LEU A 292 18.26 -1.44 -2.27
N VAL A 293 18.25 -0.17 -1.87
CA VAL A 293 17.48 0.34 -0.74
C VAL A 293 16.38 1.26 -1.24
N SER A 294 15.17 1.09 -0.73
CA SER A 294 14.05 1.94 -1.10
C SER A 294 13.08 2.20 0.04
N TRP A 295 12.79 3.47 0.27
CA TRP A 295 11.85 3.93 1.27
C TRP A 295 10.42 3.92 0.73
N TYR A 296 9.46 3.82 1.64
CA TYR A 296 8.05 4.01 1.34
C TYR A 296 7.26 4.38 2.60
N ASP A 297 6.38 5.37 2.47
CA ASP A 297 5.33 5.57 3.46
C ASP A 297 4.29 4.45 3.29
N ASN A 298 4.32 3.48 4.21
CA ASN A 298 3.46 2.30 4.17
C ASN A 298 1.97 2.61 4.36
N GLU A 299 1.61 3.81 4.83
CA GLU A 299 0.24 4.26 4.96
C GLU A 299 -0.15 5.19 3.81
N PHE A 300 0.60 6.27 3.60
CA PHE A 300 0.22 7.37 2.72
C PHE A 300 0.46 7.05 1.24
N GLY A 301 1.65 6.55 0.90
CA GLY A 301 1.96 6.12 -0.47
C GLY A 301 1.00 5.02 -0.94
N TYR A 302 0.75 4.02 -0.08
CA TYR A 302 -0.20 2.95 -0.39
C TYR A 302 -1.65 3.46 -0.53
N SER A 303 -2.09 4.38 0.34
CA SER A 303 -3.42 4.97 0.25
C SER A 303 -3.64 5.72 -1.06
N ASN A 304 -2.63 6.46 -1.54
CA ASN A 304 -2.69 7.11 -2.86
C ASN A 304 -2.81 6.08 -3.99
N ARG A 305 -2.08 4.95 -3.92
CA ARG A 305 -2.20 3.87 -4.91
C ARG A 305 -3.59 3.26 -5.00
N VAL A 306 -4.30 3.17 -3.87
CA VAL A 306 -5.70 2.71 -3.89
C VAL A 306 -6.60 3.68 -4.66
N VAL A 307 -6.41 4.99 -4.46
CA VAL A 307 -7.15 6.02 -5.22
C VAL A 307 -6.79 5.92 -6.71
N ASP A 308 -5.50 5.87 -7.04
CA ASP A 308 -5.02 5.79 -8.43
C ASP A 308 -5.59 4.56 -9.15
N LEU A 309 -5.63 3.40 -8.48
CA LEU A 309 -6.23 2.19 -9.03
C LEU A 309 -7.75 2.36 -9.24
N CYS A 310 -8.44 2.98 -8.29
CA CYS A 310 -9.87 3.29 -8.43
C CYS A 310 -10.16 4.18 -9.64
N LEU A 311 -9.37 5.25 -9.82
CA LEU A 311 -9.47 6.15 -10.96
C LEU A 311 -9.13 5.45 -12.27
N HIS A 312 -8.11 4.59 -12.27
CA HIS A 312 -7.73 3.82 -13.44
C HIS A 312 -8.87 2.88 -13.87
N MET A 313 -9.45 2.13 -12.93
CA MET A 313 -10.58 1.25 -13.21
C MET A 313 -11.77 2.03 -13.77
N ALA A 314 -12.12 3.17 -13.15
CA ALA A 314 -13.21 4.03 -13.61
C ALA A 314 -12.98 4.60 -15.02
N SER A 315 -11.73 4.87 -15.41
CA SER A 315 -11.39 5.33 -16.76
C SER A 315 -11.53 4.25 -17.85
N LYS A 316 -11.76 3.00 -17.47
CA LYS A 316 -11.91 1.82 -18.36
C LYS A 316 -13.34 1.30 -18.42
N GLU A 317 -14.27 1.99 -17.75
CA GLU A 317 -15.72 1.75 -17.80
C GLU A 317 -16.40 2.65 -18.83
#